data_AF-K1UIA0-F1
#
_entry.id   AF-K1UIA0-F1
#
_cell.length_a   1.000
_cell.length_b   1.000
_cell.length_c   1.000
_cell.angle_alpha   90.00
_cell.angle_beta   90.00
_cell.angle_gamma   90.00
#
_symmetry.space_group_name_H-M   'P 1'
#
loop_
_entity.id
_entity.type
_entity.pdbx_description
1 polymer ?
#
loop_
_entity_poly.entity_id
_entity_poly.type
_entity_poly.pdbx_seq_one_letter_code
_entity_poly.pdbx_strand_id
1 'polypeptide(L)'
;MINELTRKNAHTELDHIFKTILPAHGMTERPEQIRLSHTMLDAMFENRIALSDAGTGIGKTYAYLTAAIVYSHSRLVDGLPFQPVIIATSSIALQNAIVREYLPFLSD
;
A
#
# COMPACT_ATOMS: atom_id res chain seq x y z
N MET A 1 7.78 -18.16 -0.90
CA MET A 1 7.78 -17.25 0.26
C MET A 1 8.70 -16.10 -0.10
N ILE A 2 8.34 -14.86 0.25
CA ILE A 2 9.20 -13.71 -0.05
C ILE A 2 10.45 -13.78 0.81
N ASN A 3 11.61 -13.55 0.22
CA ASN A 3 12.89 -13.61 0.92
C ASN A 3 13.12 -12.36 1.80
N GLU A 4 14.02 -12.48 2.78
CA GLU A 4 14.25 -11.43 3.79
C GLU A 4 14.80 -10.12 3.19
N LEU A 5 15.68 -10.20 2.19
CA LEU A 5 16.22 -9.03 1.51
C LEU A 5 15.12 -8.31 0.74
N THR A 6 14.29 -9.03 0.00
CA THR A 6 13.14 -8.47 -0.72
C THR A 6 12.14 -7.85 0.24
N ARG A 7 11.87 -8.49 1.38
CA ARG A 7 11.04 -7.90 2.44
C ARG A 7 11.63 -6.58 2.94
N LYS A 8 12.91 -6.53 3.29
CA LYS A 8 13.58 -5.30 3.72
C LYS A 8 13.54 -4.20 2.65
N ASN A 9 13.78 -4.56 1.39
CA ASN A 9 13.72 -3.64 0.26
C ASN A 9 12.30 -3.10 0.07
N ALA A 10 11.27 -3.92 0.25
CA ALA A 10 9.87 -3.50 0.17
C ALA A 10 9.53 -2.43 1.21
N HIS A 11 10.00 -2.54 2.46
CA HIS A 11 9.82 -1.47 3.45
C HIS A 11 10.57 -0.19 3.06
N THR A 12 11.76 -0.33 2.47
CA THR A 12 12.55 0.81 1.99
C THR A 12 11.87 1.51 0.81
N GLU A 13 11.31 0.75 -0.12
CA GLU A 13 10.52 1.24 -1.26
C GLU A 13 9.27 1.98 -0.76
N LEU A 14 8.55 1.40 0.18
CA LEU A 14 7.35 2.01 0.78
C LEU A 14 7.71 3.33 1.48
N ASP A 15 8.80 3.37 2.26
CA ASP A 15 9.32 4.60 2.86
C ASP A 15 9.67 5.64 1.80
N HIS A 16 10.35 5.25 0.72
CA HIS A 16 10.71 6.16 -0.36
C HIS A 16 9.48 6.74 -1.07
N ILE A 17 8.44 5.93 -1.29
CA ILE A 17 7.18 6.39 -1.85
C ILE A 17 6.56 7.47 -0.96
N PHE A 18 6.38 7.21 0.33
CA PHE A 18 5.68 8.15 1.22
C PHE A 18 6.51 9.37 1.66
N LYS A 19 7.83 9.23 1.75
CA LYS A 19 8.73 10.30 2.26
C LYS A 19 9.40 11.10 1.14
N THR A 20 9.38 10.62 -0.10
CA THR A 20 10.05 11.31 -1.22
C THR A 20 9.11 11.52 -2.40
N ILE A 21 8.53 10.45 -2.93
CA ILE A 21 7.74 10.53 -4.18
C ILE A 21 6.44 11.29 -3.95
N LEU A 22 5.60 10.84 -3.02
CA LEU A 22 4.29 11.47 -2.77
C LEU A 22 4.40 12.94 -2.33
N PRO A 23 5.35 13.34 -1.45
CA PRO A 23 5.57 14.74 -1.13
C PRO A 23 5.98 15.60 -2.34
N ALA A 24 6.78 15.07 -3.26
CA ALA A 24 7.15 15.78 -4.49
C ALA A 24 5.94 16.02 -5.41
N HIS A 25 4.89 15.20 -5.29
CA HIS A 25 3.62 15.32 -6.01
C HIS A 25 2.51 15.99 -5.15
N GLY A 26 2.88 16.76 -4.13
CA GLY A 26 1.95 17.58 -3.35
C GLY A 26 1.19 16.86 -2.23
N MET A 27 1.54 15.60 -1.92
CA MET A 27 0.97 14.87 -0.79
C MET A 27 1.92 14.88 0.40
N THR A 28 1.64 15.74 1.37
CA THR A 28 2.44 15.85 2.61
C THR A 28 2.51 14.53 3.37
N GLU A 29 3.70 14.24 3.91
CA GLU A 29 3.96 13.08 4.76
C GLU A 29 3.00 13.00 5.95
N ARG A 30 2.48 11.79 6.22
CA ARG A 30 1.63 11.49 7.38
C ARG A 30 2.13 10.22 8.07
N PRO A 31 2.78 10.30 9.25
CA PRO A 31 3.37 9.13 9.91
C PRO A 31 2.38 7.97 10.14
N GLU A 32 1.13 8.29 10.48
CA GLU A 32 0.06 7.30 10.68
C GLU A 32 -0.26 6.50 9.41
N GLN A 33 -0.21 7.16 8.25
CA GLN A 33 -0.45 6.56 6.94
C GLN A 33 0.68 5.58 6.59
N ILE A 34 1.93 5.98 6.85
CA ILE A 34 3.13 5.15 6.62
C ILE A 34 3.09 3.92 7.51
N ARG A 35 2.80 4.11 8.82
CA ARG A 35 2.68 2.99 9.76
C ARG A 35 1.58 2.01 9.36
N LEU A 36 0.41 2.51 8.94
CA LEU A 36 -0.67 1.68 8.43
C LEU A 36 -0.24 0.89 7.19
N SER A 37 0.45 1.54 6.25
CA SER A 37 0.94 0.90 5.02
C SER A 37 1.92 -0.24 5.32
N HIS A 38 2.88 -0.04 6.23
CA HIS A 38 3.77 -1.12 6.68
C HIS A 38 3.01 -2.26 7.36
N THR A 39 2.05 -1.94 8.23
CA THR A 39 1.22 -2.94 8.91
C THR A 39 0.48 -3.83 7.92
N MET A 40 -0.08 -3.24 6.86
CA MET A 40 -0.76 -3.97 5.80
C MET A 40 0.20 -4.81 4.97
N LEU A 41 1.38 -4.28 4.65
CA LEU A 41 2.42 -5.01 3.91
C LEU A 41 2.88 -6.26 4.67
N ASP A 42 3.18 -6.12 5.96
CA ASP A 42 3.58 -7.22 6.82
C ASP A 42 2.50 -8.31 6.90
N ALA A 43 1.23 -7.91 7.10
CA ALA A 43 0.12 -8.84 7.13
C ALA A 43 -0.01 -9.65 5.84
N MET A 44 0.20 -9.02 4.68
CA MET A 44 0.20 -9.71 3.37
C MET A 44 1.39 -10.65 3.20
N PHE A 45 2.59 -10.29 3.66
CA PHE A 45 3.76 -11.17 3.62
C PHE A 45 3.61 -12.40 4.51
N GLU A 46 2.97 -12.22 5.66
CA GLU A 46 2.86 -13.25 6.70
C GLU A 46 1.58 -14.07 6.60
N ASN A 47 0.72 -13.75 5.62
CA ASN A 47 -0.59 -14.35 5.45
C ASN A 47 -1.43 -14.30 6.76
N ARG A 48 -1.43 -13.12 7.42
CA ARG A 48 -2.14 -12.87 8.68
C ARG A 48 -3.23 -11.83 8.51
N ILE A 49 -4.16 -11.82 9.47
CA ILE A 49 -5.20 -10.79 9.56
C ILE A 49 -4.64 -9.60 10.33
N ALA A 50 -4.72 -8.41 9.73
CA ALA A 50 -4.52 -7.14 10.42
C ALA A 50 -5.86 -6.43 10.59
N LEU A 51 -6.12 -5.94 11.79
CA LEU A 51 -7.24 -5.05 12.08
C LEU A 51 -6.66 -3.67 12.40
N SER A 52 -7.15 -2.65 11.72
CA SER A 52 -6.69 -1.27 11.93
C SER A 52 -7.89 -0.35 12.03
N ASP A 53 -8.07 0.25 13.20
CA ASP A 53 -8.91 1.43 13.33
C ASP A 53 -8.05 2.66 13.05
N ALA A 54 -8.55 3.51 12.18
CA ALA A 54 -7.84 4.70 11.75
C ALA A 54 -8.87 5.80 11.59
N GLY A 55 -8.55 7.01 12.08
CA GLY A 55 -9.45 8.15 11.97
C GLY A 55 -9.86 8.45 10.52
N THR A 56 -10.96 9.17 10.32
CA THR A 56 -11.30 9.72 9.01
C THR A 56 -10.24 10.74 8.56
N GLY A 57 -10.01 10.87 7.26
CA GLY A 57 -9.09 11.88 6.71
C GLY A 57 -7.58 11.58 6.79
N ILE A 58 -7.14 10.52 7.49
CA ILE A 58 -5.70 10.21 7.64
C ILE A 58 -5.01 9.69 6.36
N GLY A 59 -5.78 9.38 5.31
CA GLY A 59 -5.24 8.84 4.05
C GLY A 59 -5.14 7.30 3.99
N LYS A 60 -6.03 6.57 4.68
CA LYS A 60 -6.08 5.09 4.71
C LYS A 60 -6.04 4.45 3.33
N THR A 61 -6.75 5.04 2.37
CA THR A 61 -6.84 4.51 1.01
C THR A 61 -5.49 4.40 0.34
N TYR A 62 -4.70 5.46 0.36
CA TYR A 62 -3.33 5.43 -0.16
C TYR A 62 -2.43 4.46 0.62
N ALA A 63 -2.61 4.33 1.93
CA ALA A 63 -1.82 3.39 2.74
C ALA A 63 -1.98 1.93 2.26
N TYR A 64 -3.21 1.42 2.18
CA TYR A 64 -3.39 0.02 1.77
C TYR A 64 -3.15 -0.18 0.26
N LEU A 65 -3.36 0.83 -0.59
CA LEU A 65 -3.08 0.74 -2.02
C LEU A 65 -1.57 0.65 -2.28
N THR A 66 -0.78 1.55 -1.69
CA THR A 66 0.68 1.52 -1.83
C THR A 66 1.25 0.22 -1.27
N ALA A 67 0.76 -0.26 -0.12
CA ALA A 67 1.15 -1.57 0.41
C ALA A 67 0.84 -2.71 -0.59
N ALA A 68 -0.32 -2.70 -1.23
CA ALA A 68 -0.72 -3.73 -2.21
C ALA A 68 0.15 -3.71 -3.48
N ILE A 69 0.53 -2.52 -3.94
CA ILE A 69 1.42 -2.33 -5.10
C ILE A 69 2.82 -2.87 -4.76
N VAL A 70 3.39 -2.43 -3.62
CA VAL A 70 4.72 -2.89 -3.15
C VAL A 70 4.74 -4.39 -2.88
N TYR A 71 3.66 -4.96 -2.32
CA TYR A 71 3.51 -6.41 -2.15
C TYR A 71 3.58 -7.15 -3.49
N SER A 72 2.84 -6.67 -4.49
CA SER A 72 2.81 -7.26 -5.83
C SER A 72 4.18 -7.16 -6.51
N HIS A 73 4.86 -6.02 -6.38
CA HIS A 73 6.22 -5.81 -6.87
C HIS A 73 7.22 -6.75 -6.19
N SER A 74 7.15 -6.89 -4.86
CA SER A 74 8.01 -7.81 -4.10
C SER A 74 7.88 -9.26 -4.56
N ARG A 75 6.66 -9.71 -4.86
CA ARG A 75 6.43 -11.06 -5.42
C ARG A 75 7.04 -11.22 -6.80
N LEU A 76 6.94 -10.19 -7.65
CA LEU A 76 7.52 -10.20 -8.99
C LEU A 76 9.06 -10.28 -8.93
N VAL A 77 9.69 -9.49 -8.06
CA VAL A 77 11.15 -9.52 -7.83
C VAL A 77 11.63 -10.91 -7.42
N ASP A 78 10.86 -11.61 -6.59
CA ASP A 78 11.17 -12.97 -6.14
C ASP A 78 10.75 -14.07 -7.12
N GLY A 79 10.24 -13.72 -8.31
CA GLY A 79 9.80 -14.69 -9.32
C GLY A 79 8.60 -15.55 -8.86
N LEU A 80 7.82 -15.07 -7.91
CA LEU A 80 6.65 -15.79 -7.40
C LEU A 80 5.46 -15.64 -8.35
N PRO A 81 4.52 -16.63 -8.39
CA PRO A 81 3.30 -16.50 -9.16
C PRO A 81 2.50 -15.26 -8.76
N PHE A 82 1.86 -14.65 -9.76
CA PHE A 82 0.93 -13.54 -9.56
C PHE A 82 -0.13 -13.93 -8.54
N GLN A 83 -0.36 -13.04 -7.57
CA GLN A 83 -1.40 -13.19 -6.57
C GLN A 83 -2.22 -11.90 -6.55
N PRO A 84 -3.52 -11.95 -6.89
CA PRO A 84 -4.35 -10.76 -6.92
C PRO A 84 -4.58 -10.21 -5.50
N VAL A 85 -4.56 -8.88 -5.36
CA VAL A 85 -5.02 -8.18 -4.17
C VAL A 85 -6.42 -7.64 -4.43
N ILE A 86 -7.38 -8.05 -3.59
CA ILE A 86 -8.79 -7.67 -3.72
C ILE A 86 -9.11 -6.62 -2.66
N ILE A 87 -9.61 -5.47 -3.10
CA ILE A 87 -10.03 -4.38 -2.21
C ILE A 87 -11.54 -4.32 -2.23
N ALA A 88 -12.17 -4.69 -1.11
CA ALA A 88 -13.60 -4.62 -0.91
C ALA A 88 -13.98 -3.34 -0.17
N THR A 89 -15.05 -2.67 -0.61
CA THR A 89 -15.56 -1.45 0.03
C THR A 89 -17.08 -1.39 -0.03
N SER A 90 -17.68 -0.59 0.85
CA SER A 90 -19.12 -0.62 1.17
C SER A 90 -20.03 0.04 0.14
N SER A 91 -19.50 0.78 -0.84
CA SER A 91 -20.33 1.45 -1.84
C SER A 91 -19.64 1.60 -3.20
N ILE A 92 -20.46 1.74 -4.25
CA ILE A 92 -20.02 2.04 -5.61
C ILE A 92 -19.25 3.37 -5.65
N ALA A 93 -19.66 4.37 -4.86
CA ALA A 93 -18.96 5.65 -4.80
C ALA A 93 -17.51 5.49 -4.32
N LEU A 94 -17.28 4.67 -3.29
CA LEU A 94 -15.92 4.38 -2.80
C LEU A 94 -15.12 3.54 -3.80
N GLN A 95 -15.75 2.59 -4.50
CA GLN A 95 -15.10 1.84 -5.58
C GLN A 95 -14.66 2.77 -6.71
N ASN A 96 -15.55 3.68 -7.13
CA ASN A 96 -15.26 4.67 -8.17
C ASN A 96 -14.13 5.60 -7.76
N ALA A 97 -14.10 6.09 -6.52
CA ALA A 97 -13.01 6.91 -6.03
C ALA A 97 -11.67 6.16 -6.12
N ILE A 98 -11.62 4.88 -5.70
CA ILE A 98 -10.40 4.05 -5.80
C ILE A 98 -9.91 3.97 -7.25
N VAL A 99 -10.82 3.67 -8.19
CA VAL A 99 -10.47 3.42 -9.59
C VAL A 99 -10.17 4.70 -10.37
N ARG A 100 -10.89 5.79 -10.08
CA ARG A 100 -10.85 7.03 -10.89
C ARG A 100 -10.02 8.14 -10.29
N GLU A 101 -9.68 8.07 -9.01
CA GLU A 101 -8.96 9.13 -8.31
C GLU A 101 -7.69 8.59 -7.66
N TYR A 102 -7.83 7.63 -6.73
CA TYR A 102 -6.68 7.17 -5.93
C TYR A 102 -5.65 6.39 -6.75
N LEU A 103 -6.08 5.45 -7.60
CA LEU A 103 -5.15 4.69 -8.45
C LEU A 103 -4.47 5.56 -9.52
N PRO A 104 -5.20 6.41 -10.28
CA PRO A 104 -4.58 7.34 -11.21
C PRO A 104 -3.53 8.24 -10.55
N PHE A 105 -3.84 8.82 -9.38
CA PHE A 105 -2.88 9.64 -8.64
C PHE A 105 -1.59 8.88 -8.26
N LEU A 106 -1.67 7.57 -7.97
CA LEU A 106 -0.49 6.75 -7.66
C LEU A 106 0.30 6.32 -8.90
N SER A 107 -0.27 6.47 -10.10
CA SER A 107 0.36 6.06 -11.37
C SER A 107 0.94 7.21 -12.20
N ASP A 108 0.60 8.46 -11.84
CA ASP A 108 1.09 9.68 -12.49
C ASP A 108 2.53 10.03 -12.03
#